data_AF-A0A9E2MF58-F1
#
_entry.id   AF-A0A9E2MF58-F1
#
_cell.length_a   1.000
_cell.length_b   1.000
_cell.length_c   1.000
_cell.angle_alpha   90.00
_cell.angle_beta   90.00
_cell.angle_gamma   90.00
#
_symmetry.space_group_name_H-M   'P 1'
#
loop_
_entity.id
_entity.type
_entity.pdbx_description
1 polymer ?
#
loop_
_entity_poly.entity_id
_entity_poly.type
_entity_poly.pdbx_seq_one_letter_code
_entity_poly.pdbx_strand_id
1 'polypeptide(L)'
;MNNQSTFSVKELPELSVLEGDALEPVDFREFVQSPLDEPLTFEAVLESGDALPADIVCSKDGVMSGVAQAGTAKDVAYNISVTVQSASLEPFTFLVVLTIYSAERSQASEEGEMFYEQAKKAHEALKQYWQEIAAGEEHPDLDELLNRDVTPEDVYYMLERFATLVVWNADDLNPPSEGKLLKLKNASPLFRVYDFGVVLVASPVNLFDVHRPLGAALETARAMMQEVQRRKWNIEMAGLAKMMTAAWVEVKRLNLDAKDHQIEVHNYEPRKIDFSVLFSEIKPSPKTGA
;
A
#
# COMPACT_ATOMS: atom_id res chain seq x y z
N MET A 1 7.17 -37.45 23.29
CA MET A 1 7.08 -37.16 21.84
C MET A 1 5.80 -36.38 21.66
N ASN A 2 5.89 -35.04 21.56
CA ASN A 2 4.74 -34.17 21.34
C ASN A 2 4.46 -34.17 19.83
N ASN A 3 3.51 -34.99 19.38
CA ASN A 3 3.01 -34.88 18.02
C ASN A 3 2.18 -33.59 17.93
N GLN A 4 2.61 -32.68 17.05
CA GLN A 4 1.87 -31.47 16.72
C GLN A 4 0.61 -31.87 15.93
N SER A 5 -0.52 -31.97 16.64
CA SER A 5 -1.85 -32.23 16.07
C SER A 5 -2.60 -30.92 15.81
N THR A 6 -1.93 -29.92 15.24
CA THR A 6 -2.50 -28.60 14.96
C THR A 6 -2.29 -28.22 13.51
N PHE A 7 -3.24 -27.50 12.93
CA PHE A 7 -3.11 -26.93 11.60
C PHE A 7 -1.87 -26.03 11.51
N SER A 8 -1.19 -26.07 10.36
CA SER A 8 -0.15 -25.11 10.03
C SER A 8 -0.74 -24.05 9.09
N VAL A 9 -0.57 -22.78 9.43
CA VAL A 9 -1.07 -21.64 8.65
C VAL A 9 0.12 -20.79 8.20
N LYS A 10 0.23 -20.57 6.90
CA LYS A 10 1.16 -19.59 6.32
C LYS A 10 0.53 -18.20 6.32
N GLU A 11 1.34 -17.20 6.01
CA GLU A 11 0.86 -15.83 5.80
C GLU A 11 -0.24 -15.80 4.74
N LEU A 12 -1.41 -15.28 5.10
CA LEU A 12 -2.59 -15.21 4.25
C LEU A 12 -2.54 -13.96 3.36
N PRO A 13 -3.10 -14.01 2.15
CA PRO A 13 -3.16 -12.85 1.28
C PRO A 13 -4.20 -11.84 1.80
N GLU A 14 -3.88 -10.55 1.68
CA GLU A 14 -4.90 -9.51 1.78
C GLU A 14 -5.76 -9.52 0.51
N LEU A 15 -7.09 -9.53 0.67
CA LEU A 15 -8.01 -9.58 -0.45
C LEU A 15 -8.55 -8.19 -0.76
N SER A 16 -8.61 -7.86 -2.04
CA SER A 16 -9.20 -6.60 -2.46
C SER A 16 -9.90 -6.70 -3.82
N VAL A 17 -11.06 -6.06 -3.95
CA VAL A 17 -11.90 -6.12 -5.16
C VAL A 17 -12.68 -4.83 -5.34
N LEU A 18 -13.10 -4.54 -6.58
CA LEU A 18 -13.91 -3.39 -6.92
C LEU A 18 -15.38 -3.79 -6.99
N GLU A 19 -16.28 -2.89 -6.60
CA GLU A 19 -17.68 -3.07 -6.97
C GLU A 19 -17.83 -3.21 -8.49
N GLY A 20 -18.59 -4.22 -8.91
CA GLY A 20 -18.78 -4.62 -10.30
C GLY A 20 -17.80 -5.68 -10.78
N ASP A 21 -16.67 -5.88 -10.10
CA ASP A 21 -15.61 -6.78 -10.57
C ASP A 21 -15.58 -8.11 -9.83
N ALA A 22 -15.02 -9.11 -10.51
CA ALA A 22 -14.77 -10.42 -9.94
C ALA A 22 -13.56 -10.39 -9.01
N LEU A 23 -13.72 -10.95 -7.81
CA LEU A 23 -12.63 -11.25 -6.90
C LEU A 23 -11.78 -12.37 -7.51
N GLU A 24 -10.47 -12.14 -7.60
CA GLU A 24 -9.52 -13.18 -8.01
C GLU A 24 -9.65 -14.39 -7.06
N PRO A 25 -9.85 -15.61 -7.59
CA PRO A 25 -10.07 -16.77 -6.74
C PRO A 25 -8.86 -17.06 -5.84
N VAL A 26 -9.10 -17.21 -4.54
CA VAL A 26 -8.07 -17.56 -3.56
C VAL A 26 -8.35 -18.93 -2.97
N ASP A 27 -7.37 -19.83 -3.08
CA ASP A 27 -7.43 -21.19 -2.54
C ASP A 27 -6.75 -21.26 -1.16
N PHE A 28 -7.53 -21.35 -0.09
CA PHE A 28 -7.02 -21.39 1.28
C PHE A 28 -6.19 -22.64 1.59
N ARG A 29 -6.28 -23.70 0.78
CA ARG A 29 -5.47 -24.93 0.97
C ARG A 29 -3.98 -24.70 0.71
N GLU A 30 -3.63 -23.65 -0.03
CA GLU A 30 -2.22 -23.26 -0.22
C GLU A 30 -1.58 -22.74 1.08
N PHE A 31 -2.42 -22.21 1.98
CA PHE A 31 -2.04 -21.53 3.20
C PHE A 31 -2.28 -22.37 4.45
N VAL A 32 -3.29 -23.24 4.44
CA VAL A 32 -3.64 -24.10 5.57
C VAL A 32 -3.33 -25.56 5.26
N GLN A 33 -2.48 -26.17 6.07
CA GLN A 33 -2.10 -27.57 5.94
C GLN A 33 -2.56 -28.38 7.14
N SER A 34 -3.18 -29.54 6.86
CA SER A 34 -3.50 -30.54 7.87
C SER A 34 -2.28 -31.40 8.18
N PRO A 35 -1.96 -31.64 9.46
CA PRO A 35 -0.91 -32.60 9.84
C PRO A 35 -1.29 -34.06 9.54
N LEU A 36 -2.57 -34.36 9.27
CA LEU A 36 -3.09 -35.72 9.07
C LEU A 36 -3.42 -36.04 7.60
N ASP A 37 -3.13 -35.13 6.66
CA ASP A 37 -3.44 -35.27 5.23
C ASP A 37 -4.91 -35.64 4.95
N GLU A 38 -5.81 -35.18 5.82
CA GLU A 38 -7.24 -35.40 5.71
C GLU A 38 -7.90 -34.32 4.83
N PRO A 39 -9.03 -34.64 4.16
CA PRO A 39 -9.82 -33.63 3.45
C PRO A 39 -10.26 -32.51 4.40
N LEU A 40 -10.05 -31.28 3.95
CA LEU A 40 -10.43 -30.08 4.68
C LEU A 40 -11.70 -29.47 4.09
N THR A 41 -12.62 -29.07 4.97
CA THR A 41 -13.77 -28.28 4.58
C THR A 41 -13.70 -26.89 5.18
N PHE A 42 -14.09 -25.90 4.39
CA PHE A 42 -14.01 -24.48 4.75
C PHE A 42 -15.40 -23.85 4.79
N GLU A 43 -15.58 -22.95 5.74
CA GLU A 43 -16.74 -22.09 5.86
C GLU A 43 -16.27 -20.68 6.20
N ALA A 44 -16.85 -19.66 5.57
CA ALA A 44 -16.45 -18.28 5.78
C ALA A 44 -17.68 -17.41 6.05
N VAL A 45 -17.60 -16.62 7.11
CA VAL A 45 -18.62 -15.64 7.52
C VAL A 45 -17.92 -14.35 7.93
N LEU A 46 -18.66 -13.25 7.98
CA LEU A 46 -18.14 -12.05 8.62
C LEU A 46 -17.89 -12.31 10.11
N GLU A 47 -16.94 -11.60 10.70
CA GLU A 47 -16.66 -11.67 12.14
C GLU A 47 -17.90 -11.34 12.99
N SER A 48 -18.85 -10.56 12.45
CA SER A 48 -20.16 -10.31 13.07
C SER A 48 -21.09 -11.52 13.09
N GLY A 49 -20.78 -12.59 12.34
CA GLY A 49 -21.64 -13.75 12.09
C GLY A 49 -22.54 -13.58 10.87
N ASP A 50 -22.51 -12.42 10.20
CA ASP A 50 -23.28 -12.18 8.98
C ASP A 50 -22.69 -12.91 7.77
N ALA A 51 -23.49 -13.07 6.72
CA ALA A 51 -23.02 -13.61 5.45
C ALA A 51 -21.94 -12.72 4.82
N LEU A 52 -21.10 -13.32 3.98
CA LEU A 52 -20.10 -12.58 3.21
C LEU A 52 -20.78 -11.50 2.34
N PRO A 53 -20.13 -10.33 2.19
CA PRO A 53 -20.66 -9.26 1.37
C PRO A 53 -20.60 -9.66 -0.12
N ALA A 54 -21.50 -9.08 -0.91
CA ALA A 54 -21.23 -8.80 -2.31
C ALA A 54 -21.03 -10.04 -3.21
N ASP A 55 -21.98 -10.98 -3.24
CA ASP A 55 -21.91 -12.28 -3.98
C ASP A 55 -20.57 -13.04 -3.84
N ILE A 56 -19.76 -12.69 -2.84
CA ILE A 56 -18.53 -13.39 -2.50
C ILE A 56 -18.94 -14.66 -1.76
N VAL A 57 -18.42 -15.78 -2.22
CA VAL A 57 -18.67 -17.10 -1.66
C VAL A 57 -17.34 -17.75 -1.32
N CYS A 58 -17.34 -18.51 -0.22
CA CYS A 58 -16.29 -19.49 0.05
C CYS A 58 -16.88 -20.87 -0.24
N SER A 59 -16.31 -21.57 -1.20
CA SER A 59 -16.67 -22.96 -1.45
C SER A 59 -16.22 -23.84 -0.28
N LYS A 60 -16.86 -25.00 -0.10
CA LYS A 60 -16.45 -25.99 0.91
C LYS A 60 -15.03 -26.50 0.69
N ASP A 61 -14.55 -26.43 -0.55
CA ASP A 61 -13.19 -26.85 -0.92
C ASP A 61 -12.13 -25.78 -0.61
N GLY A 62 -12.52 -24.63 -0.06
CA GLY A 62 -11.61 -23.57 0.39
C GLY A 62 -11.29 -22.51 -0.66
N VAL A 63 -12.06 -22.43 -1.74
CA VAL A 63 -11.88 -21.38 -2.75
C VAL A 63 -12.83 -20.22 -2.47
N MET A 64 -12.28 -19.03 -2.20
CA MET A 64 -13.03 -17.79 -2.09
C MET A 64 -13.05 -17.06 -3.43
N SER A 65 -14.23 -16.73 -3.94
CA SER A 65 -14.43 -16.02 -5.21
C SER A 65 -15.81 -15.37 -5.26
N GLY A 66 -16.09 -14.54 -6.27
CA GLY A 66 -17.39 -13.92 -6.46
C GLY A 66 -17.28 -12.57 -7.16
N VAL A 67 -18.38 -11.81 -7.24
CA VAL A 67 -18.41 -10.48 -7.86
C VAL A 67 -18.93 -9.47 -6.86
N ALA A 68 -18.10 -8.48 -6.50
CA ALA A 68 -18.52 -7.52 -5.50
C ALA A 68 -19.67 -6.65 -6.01
N GLN A 69 -20.87 -6.79 -5.46
CA GLN A 69 -22.04 -5.99 -5.83
C GLN A 69 -21.87 -4.49 -5.52
N ALA A 70 -22.53 -3.65 -6.30
CA ALA A 70 -22.61 -2.21 -6.04
C ALA A 70 -23.32 -1.92 -4.69
N GLY A 71 -22.83 -0.92 -3.96
CA GLY A 71 -23.29 -0.55 -2.62
C GLY A 71 -22.67 -1.36 -1.47
N THR A 72 -21.66 -2.19 -1.74
CA THR A 72 -20.96 -3.00 -0.73
C THR A 72 -19.57 -2.45 -0.38
N ALA A 73 -19.10 -1.44 -1.10
CA ALA A 73 -17.91 -0.68 -0.72
C ALA A 73 -18.15 0.07 0.59
N LYS A 74 -17.15 0.04 1.47
CA LYS A 74 -17.12 0.80 2.72
C LYS A 74 -15.69 1.14 3.09
N ASP A 75 -15.53 2.19 3.87
CA ASP A 75 -14.20 2.73 4.26
C ASP A 75 -13.41 1.82 5.19
N VAL A 76 -14.05 0.78 5.74
CA VAL A 76 -13.47 -0.20 6.66
C VAL A 76 -13.48 -1.56 5.99
N ALA A 77 -12.36 -2.29 6.02
CA ALA A 77 -12.32 -3.63 5.47
C ALA A 77 -13.30 -4.59 6.17
N TYR A 78 -13.72 -5.62 5.46
CA TYR A 78 -14.47 -6.74 6.01
C TYR A 78 -13.50 -7.71 6.69
N ASN A 79 -13.72 -7.96 7.97
CA ASN A 79 -13.08 -9.06 8.67
C ASN A 79 -13.90 -10.32 8.44
N ILE A 80 -13.29 -11.31 7.77
CA ILE A 80 -13.90 -12.58 7.44
C ILE A 80 -13.28 -13.65 8.34
N SER A 81 -14.11 -14.33 9.13
CA SER A 81 -13.72 -15.51 9.90
C SER A 81 -13.88 -16.75 9.03
N VAL A 82 -12.77 -17.40 8.70
CA VAL A 82 -12.75 -18.66 7.95
C VAL A 82 -12.50 -19.80 8.93
N THR A 83 -13.43 -20.74 8.99
CA THR A 83 -13.35 -21.94 9.83
C THR A 83 -13.01 -23.15 8.97
N VAL A 84 -11.99 -23.87 9.39
CA VAL A 84 -11.49 -25.10 8.77
C VAL A 84 -11.88 -26.28 9.64
N GLN A 85 -12.44 -27.32 9.03
CA GLN A 85 -12.80 -28.56 9.70
C GLN A 85 -12.12 -29.74 9.01
N SER A 86 -11.66 -30.71 9.81
CA SER A 86 -11.30 -32.06 9.35
C SER A 86 -12.00 -33.10 10.22
N ALA A 87 -12.00 -34.37 9.81
CA ALA A 87 -12.71 -35.43 10.53
C ALA A 87 -12.14 -35.69 11.93
N SER A 88 -10.82 -35.53 12.10
CA SER A 88 -10.10 -35.93 13.32
C SER A 88 -9.52 -34.76 14.12
N LEU A 89 -9.63 -33.53 13.63
CA LEU A 89 -9.06 -32.32 14.26
C LEU A 89 -10.16 -31.38 14.75
N GLU A 90 -9.88 -30.66 15.84
CA GLU A 90 -10.75 -29.58 16.31
C GLU A 90 -10.84 -28.48 15.25
N PRO A 91 -12.02 -27.86 15.02
CA PRO A 91 -12.16 -26.76 14.07
C PRO A 91 -11.19 -25.62 14.37
N PHE A 92 -10.57 -25.08 13.34
CA PHE A 92 -9.63 -23.98 13.44
C PHE A 92 -10.14 -22.77 12.68
N THR A 93 -10.15 -21.60 13.32
CA THR A 93 -10.63 -20.36 12.70
C THR A 93 -9.48 -19.37 12.55
N PHE A 94 -9.42 -18.73 11.37
CA PHE A 94 -8.49 -17.64 11.08
C PHE A 94 -9.21 -16.46 10.44
N LEU A 95 -8.55 -15.30 10.43
CA LEU A 95 -9.10 -14.06 9.87
C LEU A 95 -8.50 -13.76 8.51
N VAL A 96 -9.36 -13.33 7.60
CA VAL A 96 -9.03 -12.79 6.28
C VAL A 96 -9.61 -11.39 6.18
N VAL A 97 -8.83 -10.46 5.64
CA VAL A 97 -9.27 -9.09 5.44
C VAL A 97 -9.63 -8.89 3.97
N LEU A 98 -10.88 -8.49 3.70
CA LEU A 98 -11.37 -8.16 2.37
C LEU A 98 -11.72 -6.68 2.27
N THR A 99 -11.10 -5.97 1.34
CA THR A 99 -11.43 -4.56 1.06
C THR A 99 -12.20 -4.44 -0.25
N ILE A 100 -13.41 -3.87 -0.20
CA ILE A 100 -14.23 -3.59 -1.39
C ILE A 100 -14.25 -2.10 -1.66
N TYR A 101 -13.88 -1.69 -2.88
CA TYR A 101 -13.80 -0.28 -3.28
C TYR A 101 -14.91 0.12 -4.27
N SER A 102 -15.49 1.31 -4.11
CA SER A 102 -16.64 1.76 -4.91
C SER A 102 -16.34 1.92 -6.41
N ALA A 103 -17.31 1.57 -7.27
CA ALA A 103 -17.22 1.69 -8.73
C ALA A 103 -17.16 3.15 -9.22
N GLU A 104 -17.77 4.10 -8.50
CA GLU A 104 -17.75 5.54 -8.87
C GLU A 104 -16.34 6.16 -8.78
N ARG A 105 -15.38 5.47 -8.16
CA ARG A 105 -13.95 5.84 -8.14
C ARG A 105 -13.12 5.25 -9.30
N SER A 106 -13.73 4.56 -10.26
CA SER A 106 -13.08 3.86 -11.39
C SER A 106 -13.29 4.50 -12.78
N GLN A 107 -13.51 5.80 -12.90
CA GLN A 107 -13.36 6.44 -14.22
C GLN A 107 -11.89 6.78 -14.50
N ALA A 108 -11.04 5.75 -14.60
CA ALA A 108 -9.86 5.81 -15.45
C ALA A 108 -10.28 5.13 -16.75
N SER A 109 -10.36 5.88 -17.86
CA SER A 109 -10.69 5.34 -19.17
C SER A 109 -9.69 4.26 -19.59
N GLU A 110 -10.08 3.32 -20.46
CA GLU A 110 -9.18 2.34 -21.10
C GLU A 110 -7.96 3.03 -21.79
N GLU A 111 -8.10 4.29 -22.19
CA GLU A 111 -7.00 5.14 -22.65
C GLU A 111 -5.95 5.42 -21.56
N GLY A 112 -6.39 5.58 -20.30
CA GLY A 112 -5.52 5.76 -19.15
C GLY A 112 -4.69 4.52 -18.81
N GLU A 113 -5.23 3.31 -19.00
CA GLU A 113 -4.49 2.06 -18.79
C GLU A 113 -3.45 1.80 -19.89
N MET A 114 -3.79 2.06 -21.16
CA MET A 114 -2.80 1.98 -22.24
C MET A 114 -1.71 3.04 -22.09
N PHE A 115 -2.07 4.27 -21.69
CA PHE A 115 -1.10 5.32 -21.39
C PHE A 115 -0.18 4.93 -20.23
N TYR A 116 -0.74 4.32 -19.18
CA TYR A 116 0.02 3.82 -18.03
C TYR A 116 1.03 2.72 -18.40
N GLU A 117 0.66 1.73 -19.21
CA GLU A 117 1.60 0.66 -19.62
C GLU A 117 2.72 1.16 -20.55
N GLN A 118 2.44 2.12 -21.44
CA GLN A 118 3.48 2.78 -22.24
C GLN A 118 4.38 3.68 -21.38
N ALA A 119 3.79 4.42 -20.44
CA ALA A 119 4.49 5.27 -19.48
C ALA A 119 5.41 4.45 -18.56
N LYS A 120 4.96 3.27 -18.12
CA LYS A 120 5.75 2.35 -17.29
C LYS A 120 6.99 1.85 -18.02
N LYS A 121 6.87 1.45 -19.30
CA LYS A 121 8.02 1.05 -20.12
C LYS A 121 9.03 2.20 -20.32
N ALA A 122 8.55 3.42 -20.55
CA ALA A 122 9.40 4.60 -20.69
C ALA A 122 10.12 4.95 -19.37
N HIS A 123 9.42 4.85 -18.24
CA HIS A 123 9.99 5.05 -16.91
C HIS A 123 11.07 4.01 -16.58
N GLU A 124 10.83 2.74 -16.88
CA GLU A 124 11.81 1.67 -16.72
C GLU A 124 13.06 1.92 -17.57
N ALA A 125 12.90 2.33 -18.83
CA ALA A 125 14.01 2.71 -19.71
C ALA A 125 14.82 3.89 -19.16
N LEU A 126 14.16 4.93 -18.65
CA LEU A 126 14.83 6.09 -18.08
C LEU A 126 15.59 5.73 -16.79
N LYS A 127 14.98 4.90 -15.94
CA LYS A 127 15.62 4.41 -14.73
C LYS A 127 16.87 3.60 -15.04
N GLN A 128 16.80 2.73 -16.04
CA GLN A 128 17.92 1.92 -16.49
C GLN A 128 19.05 2.79 -17.06
N TYR A 129 18.72 3.77 -17.90
CA TYR A 129 19.67 4.74 -18.43
C TYR A 129 20.50 5.45 -17.35
N TRP A 130 19.85 5.97 -16.31
CA TRP A 130 20.55 6.64 -15.22
C TRP A 130 21.37 5.69 -14.35
N GLN A 131 21.00 4.41 -14.26
CA GLN A 131 21.79 3.39 -13.58
C GLN A 131 23.06 3.04 -14.36
N GLU A 132 22.96 2.90 -15.69
CA GLU A 132 24.09 2.63 -16.59
C GLU A 132 25.10 3.80 -16.59
N ILE A 133 24.62 5.05 -16.59
CA ILE A 133 25.47 6.25 -16.39
C ILE A 133 26.19 6.19 -15.04
N ALA A 134 25.49 5.86 -13.95
CA ALA A 134 26.08 5.78 -12.62
C ALA A 134 27.10 4.63 -12.50
N ALA A 135 26.91 3.55 -13.28
CA ALA A 135 27.81 2.40 -13.34
C ALA A 135 29.02 2.62 -14.29
N GLY A 136 29.00 3.67 -15.11
CA GLY A 136 30.06 3.97 -16.08
C GLY A 136 30.06 3.05 -17.31
N GLU A 137 28.90 2.47 -17.65
CA GLU A 137 28.72 1.61 -18.82
C GLU A 137 28.43 2.43 -20.10
N GLU A 138 28.52 1.79 -21.28
CA GLU A 138 28.28 2.43 -22.58
C GLU A 138 26.87 3.06 -22.61
N HIS A 139 26.83 4.38 -22.81
CA HIS A 139 25.60 5.16 -22.68
C HIS A 139 24.70 4.99 -23.91
N PRO A 140 23.37 4.89 -23.73
CA PRO A 140 22.42 5.14 -24.81
C PRO A 140 22.63 6.53 -25.42
N ASP A 141 22.23 6.73 -26.68
CA ASP A 141 22.49 7.98 -27.43
C ASP A 141 21.97 9.21 -26.67
N LEU A 142 22.90 9.97 -26.10
CA LEU A 142 22.63 11.16 -25.29
C LEU A 142 21.91 12.23 -26.13
N ASP A 143 22.20 12.31 -27.43
CA ASP A 143 21.56 13.27 -28.32
C ASP A 143 20.09 12.91 -28.54
N GLU A 144 19.75 11.62 -28.67
CA GLU A 144 18.35 11.20 -28.77
C GLU A 144 17.56 11.57 -27.51
N LEU A 145 18.16 11.36 -26.33
CA LEU A 145 17.50 11.61 -25.05
C LEU A 145 17.38 13.11 -24.71
N LEU A 146 18.33 13.95 -25.16
CA LEU A 146 18.29 15.40 -24.93
C LEU A 146 17.42 16.15 -25.96
N ASN A 147 17.24 15.59 -27.15
CA ASN A 147 16.49 16.24 -28.22
C ASN A 147 15.05 15.72 -28.37
N ARG A 148 14.65 14.68 -27.63
CA ARG A 148 13.25 14.27 -27.57
C ARG A 148 12.42 15.24 -26.72
N ASP A 149 11.12 15.30 -27.01
CA ASP A 149 10.19 16.09 -26.22
C ASP A 149 10.10 15.56 -24.77
N VAL A 150 9.96 16.50 -23.82
CA VAL A 150 9.72 16.18 -22.40
C VAL A 150 8.35 15.55 -22.25
N THR A 151 8.29 14.38 -21.62
CA THR A 151 7.03 13.68 -21.37
C THR A 151 6.57 13.84 -19.92
N PRO A 152 5.29 13.62 -19.60
CA PRO A 152 4.80 13.60 -18.21
C PRO A 152 5.59 12.66 -17.28
N GLU A 153 6.19 11.60 -17.83
CA GLU A 153 6.97 10.59 -17.11
C GLU A 153 8.36 11.10 -16.73
N ASP A 154 8.96 11.97 -17.54
CA ASP A 154 10.20 12.66 -17.17
C ASP A 154 9.96 13.54 -15.93
N VAL A 155 8.81 14.22 -15.93
CA VAL A 155 8.37 15.02 -14.78
C VAL A 155 8.09 14.10 -13.58
N TYR A 156 7.41 12.97 -13.77
CA TYR A 156 7.11 12.03 -12.69
C TYR A 156 8.36 11.36 -12.12
N TYR A 157 9.31 10.96 -12.97
CA TYR A 157 10.62 10.46 -12.57
C TYR A 157 11.35 11.49 -11.68
N MET A 158 11.34 12.76 -12.09
CA MET A 158 11.91 13.83 -11.28
C MET A 158 11.15 13.98 -9.96
N LEU A 159 9.82 13.95 -9.94
CA LEU A 159 9.03 13.99 -8.72
C LEU A 159 9.35 12.82 -7.76
N GLU A 160 9.59 11.61 -8.28
CA GLU A 160 10.07 10.47 -7.49
C GLU A 160 11.49 10.67 -6.95
N ARG A 161 12.36 11.34 -7.72
CA ARG A 161 13.70 11.72 -7.23
C ARG A 161 13.64 12.83 -6.17
N PHE A 162 12.65 13.70 -6.23
CA PHE A 162 12.40 14.69 -5.18
C PHE A 162 11.73 14.05 -3.95
N ALA A 163 10.87 13.04 -4.13
CA ALA A 163 10.16 12.28 -3.09
C ALA A 163 9.80 13.12 -1.85
N THR A 164 9.23 14.30 -2.05
CA THR A 164 8.90 15.20 -0.94
C THR A 164 7.50 14.88 -0.45
N LEU A 165 7.30 14.96 0.87
CA LEU A 165 5.99 14.93 1.49
C LEU A 165 5.87 16.12 2.45
N VAL A 166 4.80 16.87 2.31
CA VAL A 166 4.45 18.02 3.13
C VAL A 166 3.13 17.71 3.84
N VAL A 167 3.09 17.92 5.15
CA VAL A 167 1.94 17.63 6.00
C VAL A 167 1.66 18.83 6.88
N TRP A 168 0.55 19.51 6.61
CA TRP A 168 0.10 20.69 7.34
C TRP A 168 -0.83 20.32 8.47
N ASN A 169 -0.80 21.08 9.56
CA ASN A 169 -1.88 21.10 10.55
C ASN A 169 -3.04 21.92 9.97
N ALA A 170 -4.14 21.26 9.61
CA ALA A 170 -5.29 21.90 9.00
C ALA A 170 -6.01 22.88 9.95
N ASP A 171 -5.81 22.73 11.26
CA ASP A 171 -6.44 23.56 12.28
C ASP A 171 -5.60 24.80 12.65
N ASP A 172 -4.37 24.92 12.14
CA ASP A 172 -3.45 26.02 12.48
C ASP A 172 -3.08 26.85 11.24
N LEU A 173 -3.59 28.08 11.21
CA LEU A 173 -3.40 29.04 10.12
C LEU A 173 -2.17 29.95 10.31
N ASN A 174 -1.37 29.74 11.35
CA ASN A 174 -0.16 30.53 11.55
C ASN A 174 0.87 30.25 10.44
N PRO A 175 1.72 31.23 10.09
CA PRO A 175 2.79 31.00 9.13
C PRO A 175 3.82 29.97 9.65
N PRO A 176 4.44 29.17 8.78
CA PRO A 176 5.55 28.29 9.14
C PRO A 176 6.68 29.04 9.85
N SER A 177 7.13 28.49 10.97
CA SER A 177 8.30 28.96 11.71
C SER A 177 9.62 28.46 11.10
N GLU A 178 10.76 28.79 11.69
CA GLU A 178 12.05 28.28 11.21
C GLU A 178 12.14 26.74 11.33
N GLY A 179 12.50 26.09 10.23
CA GLY A 179 12.52 24.63 10.13
C GLY A 179 13.58 23.99 11.03
N LYS A 180 13.13 23.08 11.90
CA LYS A 180 14.01 22.31 12.80
C LYS A 180 14.05 20.86 12.37
N LEU A 181 15.25 20.27 12.32
CA LEU A 181 15.39 18.85 12.03
C LEU A 181 14.72 18.02 13.13
N LEU A 182 13.74 17.21 12.75
CA LEU A 182 12.99 16.32 13.61
C LEU A 182 13.45 14.88 13.40
N LYS A 183 13.87 14.22 14.49
CA LYS A 183 14.25 12.80 14.46
C LYS A 183 13.04 11.93 14.79
N LEU A 184 12.58 11.15 13.82
CA LEU A 184 11.48 10.20 14.00
C LEU A 184 12.04 8.78 14.14
N LYS A 185 11.51 8.01 15.10
CA LYS A 185 12.02 6.67 15.47
C LYS A 185 12.05 5.68 14.29
N ASN A 186 11.08 5.79 13.39
CA ASN A 186 10.86 4.84 12.28
C ASN A 186 11.07 5.48 10.90
N ALA A 187 11.58 6.71 10.82
CA ALA A 187 11.89 7.33 9.53
C ALA A 187 13.21 6.78 8.98
N SER A 188 13.29 6.64 7.66
CA SER A 188 14.51 6.19 7.01
C SER A 188 15.63 7.21 7.17
N PRO A 189 16.89 6.77 7.41
CA PRO A 189 18.04 7.69 7.46
C PRO A 189 18.34 8.36 6.10
N LEU A 190 17.73 7.88 5.02
CA LEU A 190 17.86 8.47 3.67
C LEU A 190 16.98 9.72 3.48
N PHE A 191 16.15 10.05 4.46
CA PHE A 191 15.29 11.22 4.48
C PHE A 191 15.57 12.09 5.69
N ARG A 192 15.27 13.38 5.55
CA ARG A 192 15.18 14.33 6.66
C ARG A 192 13.75 14.78 6.79
N VAL A 193 13.28 14.87 8.03
CA VAL A 193 12.00 15.48 8.36
C VAL A 193 12.28 16.78 9.09
N TYR A 194 11.69 17.87 8.61
CA TYR A 194 11.79 19.19 9.22
C TYR A 194 10.43 19.58 9.79
N ASP A 195 10.46 20.17 10.97
CA ASP A 195 9.32 20.71 11.70
C ASP A 195 9.36 22.23 11.66
N PHE A 196 8.33 22.82 11.05
CA PHE A 196 8.15 24.28 10.98
C PHE A 196 7.02 24.74 11.91
N GLY A 197 6.64 23.94 12.91
CA GLY A 197 5.60 24.26 13.89
C GLY A 197 4.22 23.84 13.42
N VAL A 198 3.77 24.37 12.27
CA VAL A 198 2.45 24.08 11.66
C VAL A 198 2.51 23.09 10.50
N VAL A 199 3.72 22.74 10.05
CA VAL A 199 3.94 21.85 8.91
C VAL A 199 5.17 20.99 9.13
N LEU A 200 5.05 19.72 8.75
CA LEU A 200 6.14 18.77 8.66
C LEU A 200 6.51 18.57 7.19
N VAL A 201 7.81 18.60 6.88
CA VAL A 201 8.33 18.40 5.52
C VAL A 201 9.36 17.29 5.53
N ALA A 202 9.08 16.21 4.81
CA ALA A 202 10.09 15.19 4.48
C ALA A 202 10.70 15.46 3.10
N SER A 203 12.02 15.36 3.03
CA SER A 203 12.79 15.42 1.78
C SER A 203 13.95 14.43 1.85
N PRO A 204 14.40 13.88 0.71
CA PRO A 204 15.62 13.08 0.67
C PRO A 204 16.84 13.85 1.18
N VAL A 205 17.79 13.13 1.79
CA VAL A 205 19.10 13.68 2.16
C VAL A 205 19.92 14.03 0.91
N ASN A 206 19.84 13.18 -0.11
CA ASN A 206 20.51 13.37 -1.39
C ASN A 206 19.52 13.11 -2.52
N LEU A 207 19.22 14.15 -3.30
CA LEU A 207 18.29 14.09 -4.43
C LEU A 207 18.76 13.12 -5.53
N PHE A 208 20.07 13.05 -5.75
CA PHE A 208 20.68 12.30 -6.85
C PHE A 208 21.08 10.87 -6.47
N ASP A 209 20.81 10.44 -5.24
CA ASP A 209 21.10 9.07 -4.82
C ASP A 209 20.25 8.07 -5.62
N VAL A 210 20.93 7.30 -6.48
CA VAL A 210 20.33 6.28 -7.37
C VAL A 210 19.95 5.00 -6.62
N HIS A 211 20.43 4.83 -5.39
CA HIS A 211 20.19 3.64 -4.57
C HIS A 211 19.08 3.83 -3.53
N ARG A 212 18.43 5.01 -3.48
CA ARG A 212 17.35 5.27 -2.54
C ARG A 212 16.10 4.45 -2.90
N PRO A 213 15.71 3.45 -2.11
CA PRO A 213 14.53 2.66 -2.41
C PRO A 213 13.25 3.47 -2.14
N LEU A 214 12.20 3.20 -2.90
CA LEU A 214 10.87 3.77 -2.62
C LEU A 214 10.41 3.46 -1.19
N GLY A 215 10.71 2.25 -0.69
CA GLY A 215 10.38 1.84 0.68
C GLY A 215 10.87 2.81 1.76
N ALA A 216 12.04 3.43 1.58
CA ALA A 216 12.56 4.45 2.50
C ALA A 216 11.66 5.69 2.57
N ALA A 217 11.08 6.10 1.44
CA ALA A 217 10.14 7.21 1.36
C ALA A 217 8.82 6.85 2.05
N LEU A 218 8.30 5.64 1.82
CA LEU A 218 7.05 5.16 2.41
C LEU A 218 7.17 5.02 3.94
N GLU A 219 8.27 4.42 4.43
CA GLU A 219 8.57 4.34 5.88
C GLU A 219 8.61 5.71 6.53
N THR A 220 9.25 6.68 5.88
CA THR A 220 9.33 8.06 6.36
C THR A 220 7.94 8.70 6.40
N ALA A 221 7.11 8.52 5.38
CA ALA A 221 5.73 9.02 5.35
C ALA A 221 4.90 8.46 6.53
N ARG A 222 5.00 7.15 6.78
CA ARG A 222 4.32 6.50 7.92
C ARG A 222 4.82 7.04 9.26
N ALA A 223 6.14 7.21 9.40
CA ALA A 223 6.73 7.78 10.61
C ALA A 223 6.24 9.22 10.88
N MET A 224 6.04 10.03 9.83
CA MET A 224 5.46 11.37 9.97
C MET A 224 4.02 11.31 10.50
N MET A 225 3.20 10.36 10.06
CA MET A 225 1.82 10.22 10.55
C MET A 225 1.75 9.81 12.02
N GLN A 226 2.72 9.01 12.49
CA GLN A 226 2.85 8.69 13.92
C GLN A 226 3.12 9.94 14.75
N GLU A 227 3.92 10.88 14.21
CA GLU A 227 4.17 12.17 14.85
C GLU A 227 2.93 13.08 14.81
N VAL A 228 2.21 13.11 13.69
CA VAL A 228 0.92 13.81 13.56
C VAL A 228 -0.08 13.33 14.61
N GLN A 229 -0.23 12.01 14.78
CA GLN A 229 -1.09 11.41 15.80
C GLN A 229 -0.68 11.86 17.21
N ARG A 230 0.62 11.87 17.49
CA ARG A 230 1.16 12.32 18.79
C ARG A 230 0.83 13.79 19.06
N ARG A 231 0.79 14.62 18.01
CA ARG A 231 0.45 16.05 18.09
C ARG A 231 -1.06 16.33 18.04
N LYS A 232 -1.88 15.32 17.76
CA LYS A 232 -3.33 15.41 17.61
C LYS A 232 -3.76 16.43 16.55
N TRP A 233 -3.09 16.40 15.40
CA TRP A 233 -3.44 17.27 14.28
C TRP A 233 -4.51 16.63 13.39
N ASN A 234 -5.36 17.48 12.80
CA ASN A 234 -5.99 17.19 11.52
C ASN A 234 -5.09 17.72 10.41
N ILE A 235 -5.11 17.10 9.24
CA ILE A 235 -4.05 17.33 8.25
C ILE A 235 -4.53 17.60 6.84
N GLU A 236 -3.70 18.36 6.14
CA GLU A 236 -3.65 18.45 4.69
C GLU A 236 -2.28 17.97 4.20
N MET A 237 -2.26 17.22 3.11
CA MET A 237 -1.04 16.62 2.57
C MET A 237 -0.78 17.07 1.13
N ALA A 238 0.50 17.20 0.78
CA ALA A 238 0.95 17.43 -0.58
C ALA A 238 2.30 16.75 -0.81
N GLY A 239 2.58 16.29 -2.03
CA GLY A 239 3.87 15.69 -2.36
C GLY A 239 3.78 14.55 -3.35
N LEU A 240 4.73 13.63 -3.28
CA LEU A 240 4.74 12.42 -4.11
C LEU A 240 3.51 11.57 -3.78
N ALA A 241 2.72 11.22 -4.80
CA ALA A 241 1.47 10.45 -4.66
C ALA A 241 1.67 9.18 -3.81
N LYS A 242 2.71 8.38 -4.11
CA LYS A 242 3.07 7.17 -3.35
C LYS A 242 3.26 7.42 -1.86
N MET A 243 3.86 8.56 -1.47
CA MET A 243 4.03 8.93 -0.06
C MET A 243 2.74 9.41 0.57
N MET A 244 1.91 10.17 -0.15
CA MET A 244 0.59 10.60 0.33
C MET A 244 -0.34 9.40 0.57
N THR A 245 -0.33 8.40 -0.33
CA THR A 245 -1.06 7.14 -0.15
C THR A 245 -0.57 6.39 1.09
N ALA A 246 0.75 6.24 1.26
CA ALA A 246 1.32 5.57 2.43
C ALA A 246 0.98 6.29 3.74
N ALA A 247 0.98 7.62 3.73
CA ALA A 247 0.57 8.44 4.86
C ALA A 247 -0.92 8.25 5.18
N TRP A 248 -1.79 8.30 4.18
CA TRP A 248 -3.23 8.08 4.35
C TRP A 248 -3.53 6.68 4.93
N VAL A 249 -2.88 5.63 4.43
CA VAL A 249 -3.04 4.27 4.95
C VAL A 249 -2.62 4.18 6.42
N GLU A 250 -1.50 4.83 6.78
CA GLU A 250 -1.05 4.86 8.17
C GLU A 250 -2.00 5.64 9.08
N VAL A 251 -2.59 6.74 8.61
CA VAL A 251 -3.64 7.47 9.34
C VAL A 251 -4.82 6.55 9.65
N LYS A 252 -5.31 5.79 8.66
CA LYS A 252 -6.40 4.84 8.88
C LYS A 252 -6.02 3.80 9.93
N ARG A 253 -4.83 3.23 9.84
CA ARG A 253 -4.31 2.27 10.84
C ARG A 253 -4.25 2.89 12.24
N LEU A 254 -3.70 4.09 12.37
CA LEU A 254 -3.57 4.80 13.66
C LEU A 254 -4.93 5.13 14.27
N ASN A 255 -5.91 5.51 13.45
CA ASN A 255 -7.27 5.82 13.91
C ASN A 255 -8.04 4.61 14.44
N LEU A 256 -7.69 3.38 14.04
CA LEU A 256 -8.28 2.15 14.60
C LEU A 256 -7.89 1.96 16.08
N ASP A 257 -6.65 2.30 16.42
CA ASP A 257 -6.10 2.14 17.76
C ASP A 257 -6.37 3.38 18.66
N ALA A 258 -6.75 4.51 18.05
CA ALA A 258 -6.87 5.79 18.76
C ALA A 258 -8.22 5.94 19.48
N LYS A 259 -8.15 6.20 20.79
CA LYS A 259 -9.33 6.46 21.63
C LYS A 259 -9.65 7.94 21.83
N ASP A 260 -8.62 8.80 21.79
CA ASP A 260 -8.74 10.20 22.21
C ASP A 260 -8.78 11.21 21.04
N HIS A 261 -8.19 10.87 19.90
CA HIS A 261 -8.11 11.74 18.72
C HIS A 261 -8.02 10.88 17.47
N GLN A 262 -8.91 11.10 16.51
CA GLN A 262 -8.82 10.53 15.18
C GLN A 262 -8.35 11.64 14.24
N ILE A 263 -7.31 11.37 13.46
CA ILE A 263 -6.80 12.31 12.47
C ILE A 263 -7.79 12.38 11.31
N GLU A 264 -8.26 13.57 10.98
CA GLU A 264 -8.98 13.86 9.74
C GLU A 264 -7.99 14.32 8.66
N VAL A 265 -8.21 13.87 7.41
CA VAL A 265 -7.44 14.29 6.22
C VAL A 265 -8.37 15.04 5.30
N HIS A 266 -8.14 16.34 5.08
CA HIS A 266 -9.14 17.19 4.41
C HIS A 266 -9.03 17.22 2.88
N ASN A 267 -7.84 17.03 2.33
CA ASN A 267 -7.55 17.33 0.92
C ASN A 267 -7.08 16.12 0.10
N TYR A 268 -7.13 14.92 0.67
CA TYR A 268 -6.61 13.73 0.02
C TYR A 268 -7.43 12.48 0.31
N GLU A 269 -7.86 11.84 -0.77
CA GLU A 269 -8.49 10.53 -0.78
C GLU A 269 -7.86 9.71 -1.91
N PRO A 270 -7.26 8.55 -1.62
CA PRO A 270 -6.55 7.76 -2.63
C PRO A 270 -7.49 7.18 -3.68
N ARG A 271 -7.01 7.12 -4.93
CA ARG A 271 -7.67 6.45 -6.06
C ARG A 271 -7.22 4.99 -6.13
N LYS A 272 -7.99 4.13 -6.80
CA LYS A 272 -7.67 2.70 -6.97
C LYS A 272 -6.27 2.43 -7.54
N ILE A 273 -5.84 3.23 -8.52
CA ILE A 273 -4.50 3.13 -9.12
C ILE A 273 -3.37 3.44 -8.12
N ASP A 274 -3.65 4.25 -7.10
CA ASP A 274 -2.64 4.62 -6.11
C ASP A 274 -2.28 3.43 -5.21
N PHE A 275 -3.19 2.46 -5.05
CA PHE A 275 -2.96 1.22 -4.30
C PHE A 275 -2.20 0.18 -5.13
N SER A 276 -2.57 -0.05 -6.39
CA SER A 276 -1.87 -1.04 -7.25
C SER A 276 -0.39 -0.68 -7.44
N VAL A 277 -0.08 0.61 -7.54
CA VAL A 277 1.28 1.15 -7.58
C VAL A 277 2.02 0.96 -6.25
N LEU A 278 1.34 1.14 -5.11
CA LEU A 278 1.94 0.91 -3.80
C LEU A 278 2.34 -0.56 -3.61
N PHE A 279 1.47 -1.51 -3.97
CA PHE A 279 1.69 -2.93 -3.69
C PHE A 279 2.55 -3.66 -4.74
N SER A 280 2.55 -3.21 -6.01
CA SER A 280 3.38 -3.82 -7.06
C SER A 280 4.87 -3.54 -6.90
N GLU A 281 5.25 -2.42 -6.27
CA GLU A 281 6.64 -1.99 -6.09
C GLU A 281 7.23 -2.32 -4.71
N ILE A 282 6.42 -2.82 -3.76
CA ILE A 282 6.87 -3.29 -2.43
C ILE A 282 7.40 -4.74 -2.47
N LYS A 283 7.58 -5.36 -3.64
CA LYS A 283 8.26 -6.65 -3.71
C LYS A 283 9.63 -6.54 -3.03
N PRO A 284 9.90 -7.32 -1.96
CA PRO A 284 11.18 -7.26 -1.29
C PRO A 284 12.25 -7.63 -2.31
N SER A 285 13.28 -6.79 -2.43
CA SER A 285 14.48 -7.18 -3.17
C SER A 285 14.91 -8.56 -2.65
N PRO A 286 15.14 -9.55 -3.52
CA PRO A 286 15.64 -10.84 -3.08
C PRO A 286 16.89 -10.55 -2.26
N LYS A 287 16.90 -11.01 -1.02
CA LYS A 287 18.11 -10.96 -0.18
C LYS A 287 19.21 -11.61 -1.01
N THR A 288 20.15 -10.82 -1.50
CA THR A 288 21.36 -11.33 -2.11
C THR A 288 22.07 -12.12 -1.03
N GLY A 289 22.01 -13.45 -1.19
CA GLY A 289 22.69 -14.38 -0.31
C GLY A 289 24.18 -14.07 -0.29
N ALA A 290 24.72 -14.05 0.93
CA ALA A 290 26.15 -14.16 1.19
C ALA A 290 26.67 -15.53 0.75
#